data_AF-A0A7Y0RCJ9-F1
#
_entry.id   AF-A0A7Y0RCJ9-F1
#
_cell.length_a   1.000
_cell.length_b   1.000
_cell.length_c   1.000
_cell.angle_alpha   90.00
_cell.angle_beta   90.00
_cell.angle_gamma   90.00
#
_symmetry.space_group_name_H-M   'P 1'
#
loop_
_entity.id
_entity.type
_entity.pdbx_description
1 polymer ?
#
loop_
_entity_poly.entity_id
_entity_poly.type
_entity_poly.pdbx_seq_one_letter_code
_entity_poly.pdbx_strand_id
1 'polypeptide(L)'
;MDALIWIDWVIIALITVSTLISLKRGFIKEALSLITWVGAFIIARTFHPQMQSLLEGTVETPLVRLVAAFAILFFSTLIVGAIINNLIGHLVRATGLSATDRVLGMGFGLLRGVVVVIVAIALTRYTPLAEDTWWRTSVMIDRLAVVEDWSRRTLGDEFARFLGPAGGSMDEPPDSQQEDIVEPASAYR
;
A
#
# COMPACT_ATOMS: atom_id res chain seq x y z
N MET A 1 15.51 32.68 -1.06
CA MET A 1 16.09 31.49 -0.41
C MET A 1 14.95 30.86 0.35
N ASP A 2 14.30 29.88 -0.28
CA ASP A 2 13.09 29.28 0.29
C ASP A 2 13.49 28.54 1.58
N ALA A 3 12.90 28.95 2.69
CA ALA A 3 13.21 28.38 4.00
C ALA A 3 12.68 26.96 4.08
N LEU A 4 13.52 26.02 4.54
CA LEU A 4 13.10 24.66 4.86
C LEU A 4 12.04 24.73 5.96
N ILE A 5 10.83 24.32 5.64
CA ILE A 5 9.73 24.27 6.60
C ILE A 5 9.79 22.95 7.39
N TRP A 6 9.04 22.84 8.48
CA TRP A 6 9.12 21.71 9.41
C TRP A 6 8.92 20.34 8.72
N ILE A 7 8.11 20.27 7.65
CA ILE A 7 7.92 19.04 6.87
C ILE A 7 9.20 18.60 6.15
N ASP A 8 10.03 19.53 5.69
CA ASP A 8 11.30 19.21 5.02
C ASP A 8 12.26 18.56 6.01
N TRP A 9 12.27 19.02 7.27
CA TRP A 9 13.05 18.40 8.35
C TRP A 9 12.54 17.00 8.70
N VAL A 10 11.22 16.77 8.67
CA VAL A 10 10.63 15.44 8.87
C VAL A 10 11.04 14.49 7.75
N ILE A 11 11.02 14.94 6.50
CA ILE A 11 11.43 14.15 5.33
C ILE A 11 12.90 13.77 5.43
N ILE A 12 13.78 14.74 5.72
CA ILE A 12 15.22 14.48 5.90
C ILE A 12 15.43 13.48 7.03
N ALA A 13 14.79 13.68 8.19
CA ALA A 13 14.90 12.77 9.33
C ALA A 13 14.45 11.35 8.95
N LEU A 14 13.35 11.20 8.21
CA LEU A 14 12.82 9.90 7.79
C LEU A 14 13.81 9.16 6.87
N ILE A 15 14.36 9.86 5.87
CA ILE A 15 15.35 9.29 4.95
C ILE A 15 16.63 8.93 5.70
N THR A 16 17.14 9.81 6.57
CA THR A 16 18.33 9.56 7.39
C THR A 16 18.13 8.36 8.30
N VAL A 17 17.00 8.27 9.00
CA VAL A 17 16.68 7.14 9.88
C VAL A 17 16.58 5.84 9.08
N SER A 18 15.86 5.84 7.94
CA SER A 18 15.76 4.68 7.06
C SER A 18 17.15 4.21 6.59
N THR A 19 17.99 5.15 6.17
CA THR A 19 19.35 4.88 5.71
C THR A 19 20.23 4.31 6.83
N LEU A 20 20.16 4.88 8.03
CA LEU A 20 20.95 4.46 9.20
C LEU A 20 20.52 3.07 9.71
N ILE A 21 19.22 2.79 9.72
CA ILE A 21 18.69 1.46 10.07
C ILE A 21 19.21 0.42 9.08
N SER A 22 19.14 0.70 7.78
CA SER A 22 19.60 -0.23 6.75
C SER A 22 21.12 -0.41 6.73
N LEU A 23 21.89 0.62 7.12
CA LEU A 23 23.34 0.49 7.35
C LEU A 23 23.65 -0.49 8.49
N LYS A 24 22.84 -0.50 9.56
CA LYS A 24 23.01 -1.40 10.71
C LYS A 24 22.53 -2.83 10.42
N ARG A 25 21.42 -2.98 9.69
CA ARG A 25 20.81 -4.30 9.39
C ARG A 25 21.45 -4.99 8.19
N GLY A 26 21.91 -4.24 7.18
CA GLY A 26 22.44 -4.76 5.92
C GLY A 26 21.36 -4.96 4.84
N PHE A 27 21.77 -4.95 3.58
CA PHE A 27 20.87 -5.11 2.42
C PHE A 27 20.09 -6.42 2.46
N ILE A 28 20.77 -7.54 2.71
CA ILE A 28 20.16 -8.86 2.66
C ILE A 28 19.03 -9.00 3.67
N LYS A 29 19.23 -8.49 4.90
CA LYS A 29 18.19 -8.51 5.92
C LYS A 29 16.98 -7.67 5.54
N GLU A 30 17.21 -6.50 4.93
CA GLU A 30 16.14 -5.63 4.46
C GLU A 30 15.38 -6.24 3.28
N ALA A 31 16.08 -6.76 2.27
CA ALA A 31 15.48 -7.42 1.11
C ALA A 31 14.64 -8.64 1.53
N LEU A 32 15.19 -9.52 2.38
CA LEU A 32 14.45 -10.66 2.91
C LEU A 32 13.26 -10.25 3.78
N SER A 33 13.38 -9.15 4.54
CA SER A 33 12.26 -8.62 5.32
C SER A 33 11.12 -8.15 4.40
N LEU A 34 11.43 -7.50 3.29
CA LEU A 34 10.44 -7.04 2.32
C LEU A 34 9.78 -8.23 1.60
N ILE A 35 10.58 -9.20 1.16
CA ILE A 35 10.09 -10.45 0.56
C ILE A 35 9.18 -11.20 1.54
N THR A 36 9.57 -11.26 2.82
CA THR A 36 8.76 -11.91 3.87
C THR A 36 7.41 -11.21 4.05
N TRP A 37 7.39 -9.88 4.05
CA TRP A 37 6.16 -9.11 4.15
C TRP A 37 5.22 -9.34 2.96
N VAL A 38 5.76 -9.27 1.74
CA VAL A 38 5.00 -9.52 0.51
C VAL A 38 4.50 -10.96 0.48
N GLY A 39 5.36 -11.93 0.79
CA GLY A 39 5.02 -13.34 0.87
C GLY A 39 3.94 -13.64 1.93
N ALA A 40 4.04 -13.02 3.11
CA ALA A 40 3.03 -13.13 4.15
C ALA A 40 1.67 -12.59 3.70
N PHE A 41 1.66 -11.45 3.00
CA PHE A 41 0.43 -10.89 2.43
C PHE A 41 -0.18 -11.82 1.38
N ILE A 42 0.63 -12.35 0.45
CA ILE A 42 0.17 -13.29 -0.59
C ILE A 42 -0.38 -14.58 0.03
N ILE A 43 0.31 -15.15 1.02
CA ILE A 43 -0.12 -16.36 1.72
C ILE A 43 -1.42 -16.10 2.47
N ALA A 44 -1.50 -15.03 3.27
CA ALA A 44 -2.72 -14.68 3.97
C ALA A 44 -3.89 -14.44 3.00
N ARG A 45 -3.68 -13.69 1.90
CA ARG A 45 -4.71 -13.41 0.90
C ARG A 45 -5.17 -14.66 0.16
N THR A 46 -4.30 -15.62 -0.07
CA THR A 46 -4.62 -16.86 -0.79
C THR A 46 -5.26 -17.91 0.11
N PHE A 47 -4.77 -18.07 1.33
CA PHE A 47 -5.15 -19.17 2.22
C PHE A 47 -6.16 -18.79 3.32
N HIS A 48 -6.55 -17.51 3.44
CA HIS A 48 -7.56 -17.10 4.43
C HIS A 48 -8.88 -17.88 4.33
N PRO A 49 -9.43 -18.28 3.17
CA PRO A 49 -10.69 -19.03 3.13
C PRO A 49 -10.58 -20.41 3.79
N GLN A 50 -9.49 -21.12 3.55
CA GLN A 50 -9.21 -22.42 4.17
C GLN A 50 -9.05 -22.26 5.69
N MET A 51 -8.39 -21.20 6.14
CA MET A 51 -8.26 -20.89 7.56
C MET A 51 -9.61 -20.50 8.20
N GLN A 52 -10.50 -19.81 7.47
CA GLN A 52 -11.85 -19.53 7.98
C GLN A 52 -12.66 -20.81 8.22
N SER A 53 -12.53 -21.80 7.33
CA SER A 53 -13.20 -23.11 7.50
C SER A 53 -12.76 -23.83 8.78
N LEU A 54 -11.49 -23.70 9.16
CA LEU A 54 -10.97 -24.24 10.43
C LEU A 54 -11.51 -23.48 11.66
N LEU A 55 -11.90 -22.21 11.50
CA LEU A 55 -12.38 -21.34 12.57
C LEU A 55 -13.91 -21.33 12.72
N GLU A 56 -14.67 -22.02 11.85
CA GLU A 56 -16.14 -22.00 11.85
C GLU A 56 -16.74 -22.42 13.19
N GLY A 57 -16.11 -23.36 13.89
CA GLY A 57 -16.57 -23.82 15.21
C GLY A 57 -16.10 -22.97 16.40
N THR A 58 -15.24 -21.97 16.19
CA THR A 58 -14.69 -21.13 17.28
C THR A 58 -15.13 -19.67 17.18
N VAL A 59 -15.33 -19.15 15.96
CA VAL A 59 -15.68 -17.74 15.72
C VAL A 59 -16.96 -17.64 14.90
N GLU A 60 -18.07 -17.32 15.57
CA GLU A 60 -19.38 -17.23 14.94
C GLU A 60 -19.48 -16.05 13.97
N THR A 61 -18.94 -14.88 14.33
CA THR A 61 -19.06 -13.67 13.51
C THR A 61 -18.20 -13.77 12.23
N PRO A 62 -18.81 -13.69 11.02
CA PRO A 62 -18.08 -13.88 9.76
C PRO A 62 -16.95 -12.86 9.53
N LEU A 63 -17.18 -11.59 9.85
CA LEU A 63 -16.18 -10.52 9.70
C LEU A 63 -14.98 -10.77 10.62
N VAL A 64 -15.23 -11.12 11.89
CA VAL A 64 -14.18 -11.39 12.88
C VAL A 64 -13.38 -12.63 12.47
N ARG A 65 -14.04 -13.67 11.99
CA ARG A 65 -13.41 -14.89 11.49
C ARG A 65 -12.54 -14.62 10.27
N LEU A 66 -12.98 -13.77 9.34
CA LEU A 66 -12.19 -13.36 8.19
C LEU A 66 -10.91 -12.64 8.60
N VAL A 67 -11.04 -11.63 9.47
CA VAL A 67 -9.90 -10.85 9.97
C VAL A 67 -8.94 -11.75 10.77
N ALA A 68 -9.48 -12.62 11.64
CA ALA A 68 -8.69 -13.55 12.44
C ALA A 68 -7.93 -14.55 11.56
N ALA A 69 -8.59 -15.17 10.58
CA ALA A 69 -7.97 -16.11 9.65
C ALA A 69 -6.82 -15.47 8.87
N PHE A 70 -7.05 -14.26 8.35
CA PHE A 70 -6.02 -13.49 7.65
C PHE A 70 -4.86 -13.15 8.59
N ALA A 71 -5.16 -12.64 9.79
CA ALA A 71 -4.15 -12.25 10.78
C ALA A 71 -3.30 -13.44 11.23
N ILE A 72 -3.91 -14.58 11.54
CA ILE A 72 -3.21 -15.80 11.95
C ILE A 72 -2.21 -16.22 10.86
N LEU A 73 -2.65 -16.31 9.60
CA LEU A 73 -1.76 -16.67 8.49
C LEU A 73 -0.65 -15.65 8.28
N PHE A 74 -1.00 -14.36 8.31
CA PHE A 74 -0.06 -13.27 8.10
C PHE A 74 1.05 -13.29 9.18
N PHE A 75 0.67 -13.27 10.45
CA PHE A 75 1.65 -13.26 11.55
C PHE A 75 2.42 -14.58 11.65
N SER A 76 1.78 -15.73 11.43
CA SER A 76 2.49 -17.01 11.40
C SER A 76 3.56 -17.02 10.31
N THR A 77 3.23 -16.51 9.12
CA THR A 77 4.20 -16.43 8.02
C THR A 77 5.33 -15.44 8.32
N LEU A 78 5.02 -14.28 8.94
CA LEU A 78 6.05 -13.33 9.37
C LEU A 78 7.01 -13.94 10.41
N ILE A 79 6.50 -14.73 11.35
CA ILE A 79 7.32 -15.42 12.36
C ILE A 79 8.28 -16.39 11.67
N VAL A 80 7.76 -17.25 10.78
CA VAL A 80 8.59 -18.21 10.03
C VAL A 80 9.63 -17.48 9.19
N GLY A 81 9.22 -16.46 8.44
CA GLY A 81 10.14 -15.66 7.63
C GLY A 81 11.18 -14.90 8.44
N ALA A 82 10.85 -14.43 9.65
CA ALA A 82 11.80 -13.80 10.56
C ALA A 82 12.87 -14.78 11.05
N ILE A 83 12.49 -16.03 11.36
CA ILE A 83 13.43 -17.09 11.72
C ILE A 83 14.39 -17.37 10.55
N ILE A 84 13.85 -17.54 9.34
CA ILE A 84 14.65 -17.76 8.12
C ILE A 84 15.60 -16.59 7.86
N ASN A 85 15.11 -15.35 7.95
CA ASN A 85 15.91 -14.15 7.76
C ASN A 85 17.05 -14.06 8.79
N ASN A 86 16.78 -14.43 10.04
CA ASN A 86 17.83 -14.45 11.07
C ASN A 86 18.90 -15.51 10.76
N LEU A 87 18.51 -16.70 10.29
CA LEU A 87 19.45 -17.76 9.91
C LEU A 87 20.34 -17.33 8.73
N ILE A 88 19.74 -16.79 7.67
CA ILE A 88 20.49 -16.28 6.50
C ILE A 88 21.43 -15.14 6.94
N GLY A 89 20.97 -14.26 7.82
CA GLY A 89 21.81 -13.19 8.38
C GLY A 89 23.04 -13.69 9.13
N HIS A 90 23.00 -14.88 9.75
CA HIS A 90 24.19 -15.49 10.36
C HIS A 90 25.13 -16.05 9.28
N LEU A 91 24.60 -16.64 8.22
CA LEU A 91 25.37 -17.15 7.08
C LEU A 91 26.16 -16.02 6.38
N VAL A 92 25.53 -14.88 6.14
CA VAL A 92 26.17 -13.70 5.54
C VAL A 92 27.28 -13.15 6.43
N ARG A 93 27.12 -13.21 7.75
CA ARG A 93 28.18 -12.82 8.68
C ARG A 93 29.34 -13.80 8.65
N ALA A 94 29.06 -15.10 8.50
CA ALA A 94 30.07 -16.14 8.41
C ALA A 94 30.92 -16.04 7.12
N THR A 95 30.36 -15.53 6.02
CA THR A 95 31.13 -15.34 4.76
C THR A 95 32.08 -14.14 4.79
N GLY A 96 32.06 -13.30 5.83
CA GLY A 96 32.90 -12.11 5.95
C GLY A 96 32.50 -10.94 5.04
N LEU A 97 31.45 -11.08 4.21
CA LEU A 97 30.97 -10.05 3.29
C LEU A 97 30.08 -8.97 3.95
N SER A 98 30.10 -8.89 5.30
CA SER A 98 29.23 -7.97 6.04
C SER A 98 29.47 -6.49 5.71
N ALA A 99 30.69 -6.10 5.32
CA ALA A 99 30.97 -4.71 4.95
C ALA A 99 30.23 -4.31 3.66
N THR A 100 30.34 -5.11 2.61
CA THR A 100 29.66 -4.90 1.33
C THR A 100 28.14 -4.90 1.49
N ASP A 101 27.61 -5.85 2.27
CA ASP A 101 26.17 -5.94 2.58
C ASP A 101 25.64 -4.68 3.28
N ARG A 102 26.43 -4.06 4.16
CA ARG A 102 26.05 -2.79 4.83
C ARG A 102 26.05 -1.60 3.88
N VAL A 103 27.03 -1.51 2.98
CA VAL A 103 27.11 -0.42 1.98
C VAL A 103 25.94 -0.51 1.01
N LEU A 104 25.63 -1.71 0.50
CA LEU A 104 24.43 -1.94 -0.31
C LEU A 104 23.15 -1.63 0.48
N GLY A 105 23.15 -1.95 1.79
CA GLY A 105 22.06 -1.64 2.70
C GLY A 105 21.80 -0.14 2.80
N MET A 106 22.84 0.68 2.80
CA MET A 106 22.71 2.14 2.80
C MET A 106 21.93 2.64 1.58
N GLY A 107 22.31 2.18 0.37
CA GLY A 107 21.61 2.55 -0.87
C GLY A 107 20.15 2.09 -0.87
N PHE A 108 19.89 0.87 -0.40
CA PHE A 108 18.53 0.35 -0.26
C PHE A 108 17.71 1.14 0.77
N GLY A 109 18.29 1.50 1.91
CA GLY A 109 17.65 2.32 2.95
C GLY A 109 17.30 3.73 2.47
N LEU A 110 18.17 4.33 1.65
CA LEU A 110 17.90 5.61 1.02
C LEU A 110 16.71 5.50 0.06
N LEU A 111 16.75 4.51 -0.85
CA LEU A 111 15.67 4.27 -1.81
C LEU A 111 14.33 4.01 -1.09
N ARG A 112 14.33 3.16 -0.07
CA ARG A 112 13.17 2.89 0.77
C ARG A 112 12.67 4.16 1.46
N GLY A 113 13.57 4.97 2.00
CA GLY A 113 13.22 6.24 2.63
C GLY A 113 12.48 7.16 1.66
N VAL A 114 12.99 7.29 0.42
CA VAL A 114 12.35 8.06 -0.65
C VAL A 114 10.96 7.51 -0.98
N VAL A 115 10.83 6.19 -1.12
CA VAL A 115 9.52 5.55 -1.39
C VAL A 115 8.52 5.84 -0.28
N VAL A 116 8.92 5.75 0.99
CA VAL A 116 8.03 6.04 2.13
C VAL A 116 7.60 7.51 2.11
N VAL A 117 8.50 8.45 1.77
CA VAL A 117 8.15 9.87 1.62
C VAL A 117 7.14 10.07 0.49
N ILE A 118 7.34 9.45 -0.66
CA ILE A 118 6.39 9.52 -1.80
C ILE A 118 5.01 9.02 -1.37
N VAL A 119 4.95 7.89 -0.68
CA VAL A 119 3.68 7.34 -0.16
C VAL A 119 3.04 8.30 0.86
N ALA A 120 3.81 8.88 1.76
CA ALA A 120 3.30 9.85 2.74
C ALA A 120 2.70 11.09 2.04
N ILE A 121 3.36 11.59 0.98
CA ILE A 121 2.87 12.69 0.15
C ILE A 121 1.62 12.30 -0.64
N ALA A 122 1.51 11.07 -1.12
CA ALA A 122 0.31 10.60 -1.78
C ALA A 122 -0.88 10.52 -0.80
N LEU A 123 -0.66 10.07 0.43
CA LEU A 123 -1.71 9.92 1.45
C LEU A 123 -2.30 11.24 1.93
N THR A 124 -1.52 12.33 1.96
CA THR A 124 -2.04 13.66 2.30
C THR A 124 -2.99 14.23 1.24
N ARG A 125 -3.02 13.67 0.02
CA ARG A 125 -4.03 14.03 -1.00
C ARG A 125 -5.38 13.35 -0.76
N TYR A 126 -5.38 12.20 -0.09
CA TYR A 126 -6.58 11.46 0.31
C TYR A 126 -7.11 11.86 1.70
N THR A 127 -6.34 12.67 2.42
CA THR A 127 -6.73 13.29 3.70
C THR A 127 -6.98 14.78 3.42
N PRO A 128 -7.97 15.47 4.02
CA PRO A 128 -8.17 16.91 3.82
C PRO A 128 -7.09 17.75 4.54
N LEU A 129 -5.82 17.47 4.28
CA LEU A 129 -4.64 18.23 4.68
C LEU A 129 -4.07 19.04 3.51
N ALA A 130 -4.55 18.79 2.28
CA ALA A 130 -4.08 19.44 1.05
C ALA A 130 -4.55 20.90 0.87
N GLU A 131 -5.50 21.38 1.68
CA GLU A 131 -5.97 22.77 1.64
C GLU A 131 -5.10 23.74 2.45
N ASP A 132 -4.16 23.19 3.22
CA ASP A 132 -3.49 23.92 4.27
C ASP A 132 -2.20 24.60 3.76
N THR A 133 -1.95 25.85 4.16
CA THR A 133 -0.96 26.77 3.53
C THR A 133 0.46 26.19 3.51
N TRP A 134 0.81 25.38 4.52
CA TRP A 134 2.11 24.73 4.67
C TRP A 134 2.39 23.62 3.64
N TRP A 135 1.35 23.06 3.01
CA TRP A 135 1.47 22.04 1.96
C TRP A 135 1.94 22.64 0.62
N ARG A 136 1.49 23.85 0.31
CA ARG A 136 1.80 24.54 -0.97
C ARG A 136 3.18 25.17 -1.02
N THR A 137 3.82 25.40 0.12
CA THR A 137 5.12 26.10 0.19
C THR A 137 6.33 25.15 0.20
N SER A 138 6.13 23.83 0.28
CA SER A 138 7.25 22.88 0.38
C SER A 138 7.91 22.62 -0.98
N VAL A 139 9.20 22.97 -1.06
CA VAL A 139 10.05 22.75 -2.25
C VAL A 139 10.26 21.26 -2.53
N MET A 140 10.21 20.39 -1.50
CA MET A 140 10.36 18.94 -1.69
C MET A 140 9.10 18.29 -2.26
N ILE A 141 7.92 18.80 -1.89
CA ILE A 141 6.65 18.33 -2.47
C ILE A 141 6.61 18.66 -3.96
N ASP A 142 7.04 19.86 -4.37
CA ASP A 142 7.08 20.25 -5.79
C ASP A 142 8.02 19.37 -6.63
N ARG A 143 9.21 19.05 -6.10
CA ARG A 143 10.16 18.13 -6.79
C ARG A 143 9.68 16.68 -6.85
N LEU A 144 8.98 16.21 -5.82
CA LEU A 144 8.45 14.85 -5.77
C LEU A 144 7.13 14.71 -6.57
N ALA A 145 6.40 15.80 -6.79
CA ALA A 145 5.21 15.83 -7.66
C ALA A 145 5.56 15.51 -9.12
N VAL A 146 6.75 15.88 -9.60
CA VAL A 146 7.25 15.49 -10.94
C VAL A 146 7.39 13.97 -11.06
N VAL A 147 7.84 13.31 -10.00
CA VAL A 147 7.97 11.84 -9.94
C VAL A 147 6.60 11.18 -9.79
N GLU A 148 5.68 11.80 -9.05
CA GLU A 148 4.28 11.38 -8.94
C GLU A 148 3.56 11.44 -10.30
N ASP A 149 3.76 12.51 -11.07
CA ASP A 149 3.20 12.66 -12.42
C ASP A 149 3.77 11.66 -13.42
N TRP A 150 5.08 11.40 -13.36
CA TRP A 150 5.69 10.34 -14.14
C TRP A 150 5.14 8.96 -13.75
N SER A 151 5.02 8.67 -12.45
CA SER A 151 4.45 7.42 -11.92
C SER A 151 3.00 7.22 -12.32
N ARG A 152 2.16 8.27 -12.26
CA ARG A 152 0.77 8.25 -12.73
C ARG A 152 0.66 7.90 -14.22
N ARG A 153 1.49 8.51 -15.06
CA ARG A 153 1.47 8.25 -16.50
C ARG A 153 1.93 6.84 -16.84
N THR A 154 2.83 6.26 -16.06
CA THR A 154 3.36 4.91 -16.33
C THR A 154 2.51 3.81 -15.72
N LEU A 155 1.96 3.99 -14.51
CA LEU A 155 1.20 2.96 -13.80
C LEU A 155 -0.33 3.13 -13.95
N GLY A 156 -0.83 4.36 -14.12
CA GLY A 156 -2.27 4.65 -14.17
C GLY A 156 -2.98 3.91 -15.31
N ASP A 157 -2.34 3.81 -16.47
CA ASP A 157 -2.91 3.13 -17.64
C ASP A 157 -3.02 1.60 -17.45
N GLU A 158 -2.06 1.00 -16.73
CA GLU A 158 -2.09 -0.43 -16.42
C GLU A 158 -3.08 -0.75 -15.31
N PHE A 159 -3.16 0.10 -14.28
CA PHE A 159 -4.18 -0.02 -13.23
C PHE A 159 -5.60 0.17 -13.78
N ALA A 160 -5.82 1.11 -14.71
CA ALA A 160 -7.12 1.33 -15.35
C ALA A 160 -7.55 0.18 -16.28
N ARG A 161 -6.58 -0.48 -16.95
CA ARG A 161 -6.84 -1.71 -17.71
C ARG A 161 -7.16 -2.90 -16.81
N PHE A 162 -6.50 -3.01 -15.66
CA PHE A 162 -6.71 -4.09 -14.70
C PHE A 162 -8.01 -3.92 -13.90
N LEU A 163 -8.40 -2.67 -13.61
CA LEU A 163 -9.66 -2.28 -12.97
C LEU A 163 -10.73 -1.87 -14.00
N GLY A 164 -10.69 -2.44 -15.21
CA GLY A 164 -11.68 -2.17 -16.26
C GLY A 164 -13.11 -2.11 -15.69
N PRO A 165 -13.95 -1.18 -16.18
CA PRO A 165 -15.00 -0.51 -15.43
C PRO A 165 -15.70 -1.45 -14.43
N ALA A 166 -15.36 -1.33 -13.15
CA ALA A 166 -16.06 -2.05 -12.08
C ALA A 166 -17.41 -1.35 -11.76
N GLY A 167 -18.17 -1.11 -12.82
CA GLY A 167 -19.51 -0.59 -12.83
C GLY A 167 -20.12 -1.13 -14.10
N GLY A 168 -20.87 -2.22 -13.97
CA GLY A 168 -21.67 -2.71 -15.07
C GLY A 168 -22.50 -1.54 -15.59
N SER A 169 -22.37 -1.27 -16.88
CA SER A 169 -23.48 -0.72 -17.66
C SER A 169 -24.60 -1.76 -17.66
N MET A 170 -25.23 -1.95 -16.50
CA MET A 170 -26.62 -2.38 -16.35
C MET A 170 -27.46 -1.12 -16.20
N ASP A 171 -27.28 -0.15 -17.09
CA ASP A 171 -28.36 0.77 -17.40
C ASP A 171 -29.24 0.02 -18.43
N GLU A 172 -30.20 -0.72 -17.87
CA GLU A 172 -31.53 -1.07 -18.40
C GLU A 172 -31.68 -1.62 -19.85
N PRO A 173 -32.12 -2.88 -20.03
CA PRO A 173 -32.70 -3.35 -21.30
C PRO A 173 -34.12 -2.77 -21.53
N PRO A 174 -34.65 -2.83 -22.76
CA PRO A 174 -35.72 -1.97 -23.25
C PRO A 174 -37.13 -2.41 -22.79
N ASP A 175 -37.94 -1.39 -22.47
CA ASP A 175 -39.41 -1.32 -22.59
C ASP A 175 -40.28 -2.31 -21.77
N SER A 176 -41.07 -1.78 -20.83
CA SER A 176 -42.40 -2.33 -20.49
C SER A 176 -43.25 -1.36 -19.66
N GLN A 177 -44.16 -0.67 -20.36
CA GLN A 177 -45.57 -0.51 -19.99
C GLN A 177 -45.88 -0.08 -18.54
N GLN A 178 -45.95 1.23 -18.32
CA GLN A 178 -46.87 1.79 -17.33
C GLN A 178 -48.15 2.20 -18.07
N GLU A 179 -49.06 1.23 -18.24
CA GLU A 179 -50.49 1.52 -18.24
C GLU A 179 -50.81 2.13 -16.87
N ASP A 180 -51.14 3.42 -16.82
CA ASP A 180 -51.94 3.95 -15.72
C ASP A 180 -52.82 5.10 -16.21
N ILE A 181 -53.98 4.68 -16.73
CA ILE A 181 -55.31 5.23 -16.48
C ILE A 181 -55.31 6.60 -15.77
N VAL A 182 -55.41 7.68 -16.55
CA VAL A 182 -56.01 8.93 -16.07
C VAL A 182 -56.88 9.52 -17.18
N GLU A 183 -58.11 9.01 -17.29
CA GLU A 183 -59.22 9.81 -17.79
C GLU A 183 -59.80 10.56 -16.60
N PRO A 184 -59.86 11.91 -16.67
CA PRO A 184 -61.17 12.50 -16.47
C PRO A 184 -61.46 13.57 -17.52
N ALA A 185 -62.62 13.42 -18.15
CA ALA A 185 -63.57 14.44 -18.52
C ALA A 185 -63.05 15.90 -18.60
N SER A 186 -63.02 16.47 -19.80
CA SER A 186 -63.97 17.51 -20.23
C SER A 186 -63.44 18.34 -21.40
N ALA A 187 -64.41 18.77 -22.22
CA ALA A 187 -64.37 19.94 -23.10
C ALA A 187 -63.77 19.76 -24.52
N TYR A 188 -64.68 19.64 -25.50
CA TYR A 188 -65.13 20.75 -26.36
C TYR A 188 -65.10 20.44 -27.87
N ARG A 189 -66.31 20.48 -28.45
CA ARG A 189 -66.70 20.49 -29.88
C ARG A 189 -66.80 19.16 -30.63
#